data_AF-A0A1U7SYK8-F1
#
_entry.id   AF-A0A1U7SYK8-F1
#
_cell.length_a   1.000
_cell.length_b   1.000
_cell.length_c   1.000
_cell.angle_alpha   90.00
_cell.angle_beta   90.00
_cell.angle_gamma   90.00
#
_symmetry.space_group_name_H-M   'P 1'
#
loop_
_entity.id
_entity.type
_entity.pdbx_description
1 polymer ?
#
loop_
_entity_poly.entity_id
_entity_poly.type
_entity_poly.pdbx_seq_one_letter_code
_entity_poly.pdbx_strand_id
1 'polypeptide(L)'
;MTHTCASGTPKERKLLAAAQQMLRDSQLKVALLRMKISGLEASGSPQPGPELLVEELQHRWRVEAAVAEGAKTVVKLLGGRRAQDRKALAEAQTQLQESSQKLDLLRLALEQLLEDLPPAHPLRSRVAQELRAAVPGNPRPSGTLVKPTALTGSRQSLP
;
A
#
# COMPACT_ATOMS: atom_id res chain seq x y z
N MET A 1 35.84 29.69 58.62
CA MET A 1 36.66 28.56 58.12
C MET A 1 35.79 27.73 57.20
N THR A 2 36.13 27.70 55.91
CA THR A 2 35.48 26.91 54.88
C THR A 2 35.83 25.44 55.07
N HIS A 3 34.90 24.63 55.57
CA HIS A 3 35.09 23.17 55.66
C HIS A 3 34.80 22.55 54.30
N THR A 4 35.86 22.41 53.52
CA THR A 4 35.98 21.55 52.34
C THR A 4 35.56 20.11 52.68
N CYS A 5 34.55 19.57 51.98
CA CYS A 5 34.12 18.18 52.06
C CYS A 5 35.23 17.23 51.59
N ALA A 6 35.57 16.16 52.33
CA ALA A 6 36.35 15.07 51.73
C ALA A 6 36.39 13.71 52.48
N SER A 7 35.35 13.25 53.17
CA SER A 7 35.24 11.81 53.47
C SER A 7 33.87 11.42 54.00
N GLY A 8 32.99 10.93 53.12
CA GLY A 8 31.84 10.17 53.60
C GLY A 8 32.31 8.89 54.29
N THR A 9 31.55 8.43 55.29
CA THR A 9 31.82 7.16 55.98
C THR A 9 31.91 5.99 54.98
N PRO A 10 32.59 4.87 55.28
CA PRO A 10 32.64 3.71 54.38
C PRO A 10 31.24 3.22 53.92
N LYS A 11 30.22 3.43 54.77
CA LYS A 11 28.82 3.14 54.46
C LYS A 11 28.25 4.11 53.43
N GLU A 12 28.49 5.41 53.57
CA GLU A 12 28.08 6.42 52.59
C GLU A 12 28.76 6.23 51.23
N ARG A 13 30.05 5.85 51.21
CA ARG A 13 30.76 5.57 49.95
C ARG A 13 30.16 4.39 49.20
N LYS A 14 29.78 3.32 49.91
CA LYS A 14 29.09 2.16 49.32
C LYS A 14 27.71 2.53 48.80
N LEU A 15 26.95 3.34 49.55
CA LEU A 15 25.63 3.81 49.15
C LEU A 15 25.71 4.72 47.92
N LEU A 16 26.70 5.62 47.87
CA LEU A 16 26.99 6.46 46.71
C LEU A 16 27.35 5.62 45.48
N ALA A 17 28.21 4.61 45.63
CA ALA A 17 28.57 3.71 44.53
C ALA A 17 27.35 2.94 43.99
N ALA A 18 26.48 2.45 44.88
CA ALA A 18 25.24 1.79 44.49
C ALA A 18 24.29 2.74 43.75
N ALA A 19 24.12 3.97 44.25
CA ALA A 19 23.29 4.99 43.61
C ALA A 19 23.81 5.38 42.22
N GLN A 20 25.14 5.52 42.06
CA GLN A 20 25.78 5.79 40.77
C GLN A 20 25.59 4.62 39.80
N GLN A 21 25.68 3.39 40.28
CA GLN A 21 25.45 2.20 39.45
C GLN A 21 24.00 2.12 38.97
N MET A 22 23.03 2.36 39.86
CA MET A 22 21.62 2.41 39.49
C MET A 22 21.30 3.55 38.52
N LEU A 23 21.94 4.71 38.69
CA LEU A 23 21.81 5.83 37.75
C LEU A 23 22.27 5.43 36.34
N ARG A 24 23.43 4.79 36.22
CA ARG A 24 23.93 4.30 34.92
C ARG A 24 22.99 3.26 34.29
N ASP A 25 22.52 2.30 35.08
CA ASP A 25 21.59 1.26 34.63
C ASP A 25 20.26 1.86 34.15
N SER A 26 19.67 2.78 34.91
CA SER A 26 18.44 3.47 34.53
C SER A 26 18.60 4.33 33.28
N GLN A 27 19.73 5.03 33.11
CA GLN A 27 20.03 5.80 31.90
C GLN A 27 20.12 4.89 30.66
N LEU A 28 20.77 3.73 30.77
CA LEU A 28 20.83 2.75 29.68
C LEU A 28 19.44 2.21 29.32
N LYS A 29 18.62 1.87 30.33
CA LYS A 29 17.24 1.42 30.13
C LYS A 29 16.39 2.49 29.46
N VAL A 30 16.51 3.74 29.89
CA VAL A 30 15.80 4.87 29.28
C VAL A 30 16.24 5.08 27.83
N ALA A 31 17.55 5.01 27.54
CA ALA A 31 18.05 5.12 26.18
C ALA A 31 17.55 3.99 25.28
N LEU A 32 17.52 2.75 25.78
CA LEU A 32 16.98 1.59 25.06
C LEU A 32 15.47 1.75 24.79
N LEU A 33 14.70 2.19 25.79
CA LEU A 33 13.28 2.45 25.62
C LEU A 33 13.03 3.58 24.62
N ARG A 34 13.80 4.67 24.68
CA ARG A 34 13.74 5.76 23.69
C ARG A 34 14.06 5.27 22.29
N MET A 35 15.11 4.47 22.13
CA MET A 35 15.48 3.88 20.84
C MET A 35 14.38 2.95 20.32
N LYS A 36 13.79 2.11 21.18
CA LYS A 36 12.67 1.23 20.82
C LYS A 36 11.42 2.03 20.45
N ILE A 37 11.10 3.09 21.20
CA ILE A 37 9.95 3.97 20.91
C ILE A 37 10.20 4.71 19.59
N SER A 38 11.35 5.37 19.41
CA SER A 38 11.69 6.02 18.13
C SER A 38 11.72 5.03 16.97
N GLY A 39 12.18 3.80 17.20
CA GLY A 39 12.12 2.72 16.24
C GLY A 39 10.68 2.30 15.93
N LEU A 40 9.77 2.26 16.89
CA LEU A 40 8.36 1.93 16.70
C LEU A 40 7.55 3.10 16.10
N GLU A 41 7.91 4.34 16.39
CA GLU A 41 7.32 5.55 15.78
C GLU A 41 7.81 5.70 14.33
N ALA A 42 9.07 5.34 14.05
CA ALA A 42 9.60 5.29 12.69
C ALA A 42 9.23 3.98 11.94
N SER A 43 8.86 2.92 12.67
CA SER A 43 8.56 1.58 12.16
C SER A 43 7.22 1.08 12.75
N GLY A 44 6.20 1.94 12.72
CA GLY A 44 4.84 1.58 13.06
C GLY A 44 4.30 0.64 12.00
N SER A 45 4.63 -0.65 12.11
CA SER A 45 4.60 -1.64 11.02
C SER A 45 5.61 -1.28 9.90
N PRO A 46 6.15 -2.23 9.11
CA PRO A 46 6.56 -1.90 7.75
C PRO A 46 5.29 -1.52 6.97
N GLN A 47 4.68 -0.38 7.32
CA GLN A 47 3.78 0.31 6.42
C GLN A 47 4.60 0.54 5.17
N PRO A 48 4.16 0.03 4.01
CA PRO A 48 4.77 0.40 2.75
C PRO A 48 4.82 1.93 2.73
N GLY A 49 5.95 2.53 2.35
CA GLY A 49 6.03 3.98 2.22
C GLY A 49 4.86 4.50 1.38
N PRO A 50 4.45 5.77 1.56
CA PRO A 50 3.29 6.32 0.83
C PRO A 50 3.39 6.09 -0.68
N GLU A 51 4.61 6.00 -1.24
CA GLU A 51 4.89 5.62 -2.62
C GLU A 51 4.36 4.22 -2.96
N LEU A 52 4.66 3.21 -2.16
CA LEU A 52 4.24 1.83 -2.38
C LEU A 52 2.74 1.66 -2.19
N LEU A 53 2.16 2.34 -1.20
CA LEU A 53 0.70 2.35 -1.00
C LEU A 53 -0.03 3.00 -2.18
N VAL A 54 0.47 4.12 -2.68
CA VAL A 54 -0.04 4.77 -3.89
C VAL A 54 0.02 3.80 -5.07
N GLU A 55 1.17 3.17 -5.31
CA GLU A 55 1.34 2.26 -6.45
C GLU A 55 0.40 1.05 -6.38
N GLU A 56 0.23 0.47 -5.19
CA GLU A 56 -0.70 -0.64 -4.94
C GLU A 56 -2.15 -0.23 -5.20
N LEU A 57 -2.61 0.91 -4.65
CA LEU A 57 -3.96 1.42 -4.85
C LEU A 57 -4.22 1.75 -6.33
N GLN A 58 -3.24 2.33 -7.02
CA GLN A 58 -3.31 2.62 -8.45
C GLN A 58 -3.33 1.36 -9.31
N HIS A 59 -2.58 0.32 -8.92
CA HIS A 59 -2.63 -0.96 -9.61
C HIS A 59 -4.03 -1.57 -9.50
N ARG A 60 -4.58 -1.64 -8.29
CA ARG A 60 -5.94 -2.14 -8.02
C ARG A 60 -7.00 -1.34 -8.77
N TRP A 61 -6.89 -0.01 -8.78
CA TRP A 61 -7.77 0.86 -9.56
C TRP A 61 -7.82 0.47 -11.04
N ARG A 62 -6.64 0.29 -11.66
CA ARG A 62 -6.55 -0.05 -13.08
C ARG A 62 -7.15 -1.43 -13.37
N VAL A 63 -6.90 -2.40 -12.50
CA VAL A 63 -7.50 -3.74 -12.62
C VAL A 63 -9.02 -3.64 -12.54
N GLU A 64 -9.56 -2.98 -11.52
CA GLU A 64 -11.01 -2.89 -11.33
C GLU A 64 -11.69 -2.09 -12.45
N ALA A 65 -11.04 -1.05 -12.99
CA ALA A 65 -11.53 -0.31 -14.14
C ALA A 65 -11.62 -1.21 -15.39
N ALA A 66 -10.61 -2.06 -15.62
CA ALA A 66 -10.64 -3.03 -16.71
C ALA A 66 -11.74 -4.08 -16.52
N VAL A 67 -11.96 -4.55 -15.28
CA VAL A 67 -13.04 -5.47 -14.95
C VAL A 67 -14.40 -4.82 -15.20
N ALA A 68 -14.63 -3.58 -14.76
CA ALA A 68 -15.85 -2.84 -14.97
C ALA A 68 -16.15 -2.64 -16.48
N GLU A 69 -15.16 -2.24 -17.27
CA GLU A 69 -15.33 -2.07 -18.73
C GLU A 69 -15.58 -3.42 -19.44
N GLY A 70 -14.95 -4.50 -18.99
CA GLY A 70 -15.22 -5.85 -19.45
C GLY A 70 -16.67 -6.27 -19.19
N ALA A 71 -17.13 -6.12 -17.94
CA ALA A 71 -18.50 -6.43 -17.54
C ALA A 71 -19.52 -5.59 -18.32
N LYS A 72 -19.28 -4.29 -18.48
CA LYS A 72 -20.11 -3.38 -19.29
C LYS A 72 -20.20 -3.81 -20.76
N THR A 73 -19.10 -4.27 -21.34
CA THR A 73 -19.10 -4.80 -22.72
C THR A 73 -19.94 -6.07 -22.82
N VAL A 74 -19.85 -6.97 -21.85
CA VAL A 74 -20.68 -8.19 -21.78
C VAL A 74 -22.16 -7.84 -21.62
N VAL A 75 -22.51 -6.92 -20.72
CA VAL A 75 -23.90 -6.44 -20.54
C VAL A 75 -24.46 -5.90 -21.87
N LYS A 76 -23.67 -5.11 -22.60
CA LYS A 76 -24.06 -4.59 -23.91
C LYS A 76 -24.26 -5.69 -24.96
N LEU A 77 -23.41 -6.72 -24.95
CA LEU A 77 -23.49 -7.84 -25.90
C LEU A 77 -24.69 -8.77 -25.61
N LEU A 78 -24.98 -9.01 -24.34
CA LEU A 78 -26.01 -9.96 -23.91
C LEU A 78 -27.40 -9.33 -23.76
N GLY A 79 -27.49 -8.00 -23.61
CA GLY A 79 -28.76 -7.28 -23.45
C GLY A 79 -29.75 -7.42 -24.63
N GLY A 80 -29.27 -7.85 -25.81
CA GLY A 80 -30.10 -8.11 -26.98
C GLY A 80 -30.41 -9.59 -27.28
N ARG A 81 -29.94 -10.55 -26.47
CA ARG A 81 -30.03 -12.00 -26.76
C ARG A 81 -31.10 -12.74 -25.93
N ARG A 82 -31.47 -13.95 -26.39
CA ARG A 82 -32.57 -14.80 -25.88
C ARG A 82 -32.33 -15.31 -24.45
N ALA A 83 -33.35 -15.95 -23.86
CA ALA A 83 -33.41 -16.45 -22.47
C ALA A 83 -32.20 -17.25 -21.95
N GLN A 84 -31.40 -17.87 -22.83
CA GLN A 84 -30.20 -18.64 -22.47
C GLN A 84 -29.10 -17.76 -21.85
N ASP A 85 -29.05 -16.47 -22.20
CA ASP A 85 -28.01 -15.55 -21.73
C ASP A 85 -28.44 -14.77 -20.47
N ARG A 86 -29.66 -14.97 -19.96
CA ARG A 86 -30.17 -14.21 -18.81
C ARG A 86 -29.32 -14.34 -17.55
N LYS A 87 -28.79 -15.55 -17.29
CA LYS A 87 -27.93 -15.78 -16.13
C LYS A 87 -26.60 -15.05 -16.27
N ALA A 88 -25.94 -15.20 -17.42
CA ALA A 88 -24.69 -14.52 -17.72
C ALA A 88 -24.86 -12.98 -17.74
N LEU A 89 -26.00 -12.48 -18.21
CA LEU A 89 -26.34 -11.05 -18.14
C LEU A 89 -26.47 -10.58 -16.69
N ALA A 90 -27.17 -11.34 -15.83
CA ALA A 90 -27.30 -11.00 -14.41
C ALA A 90 -25.93 -11.00 -13.71
N GLU A 91 -25.09 -12.01 -13.97
CA GLU A 91 -23.72 -12.07 -13.44
C GLU A 91 -22.89 -10.87 -13.91
N ALA A 92 -22.96 -10.49 -15.19
CA ALA A 92 -22.26 -9.33 -15.72
C ALA A 92 -22.76 -7.99 -15.11
N GLN A 93 -24.06 -7.87 -14.83
CA GLN A 93 -24.63 -6.70 -14.14
C GLN A 93 -24.15 -6.61 -12.69
N THR A 94 -24.17 -7.72 -11.96
CA THR A 94 -23.64 -7.80 -10.60
C THR A 94 -22.15 -7.46 -10.58
N GLN A 95 -21.36 -8.04 -11.48
CA GLN A 95 -19.93 -7.76 -11.59
C GLN A 95 -19.67 -6.27 -11.87
N LEU A 96 -20.43 -5.66 -12.79
CA LEU A 96 -20.33 -4.23 -13.09
C LEU A 96 -20.63 -3.38 -11.85
N GLN A 97 -21.68 -3.72 -11.10
CA GLN A 97 -22.06 -3.02 -9.88
C GLN A 97 -20.96 -3.15 -8.80
N GLU A 98 -20.51 -4.35 -8.51
CA GLU A 98 -19.44 -4.60 -7.54
C GLU A 98 -18.15 -3.87 -7.91
N SER A 99 -17.79 -3.90 -9.20
CA SER A 99 -16.56 -3.23 -9.68
C SER A 99 -16.66 -1.72 -9.57
N SER A 100 -17.84 -1.16 -9.82
CA SER A 100 -18.10 0.28 -9.65
C SER A 100 -17.96 0.69 -8.18
N GLN A 101 -18.53 -0.09 -7.25
CA GLN A 101 -18.40 0.18 -5.81
C GLN A 101 -16.94 0.09 -5.34
N LYS A 102 -16.18 -0.91 -5.82
CA LYS A 102 -14.75 -1.03 -5.50
C LYS A 102 -13.94 0.14 -6.05
N LEU A 103 -14.25 0.61 -7.27
CA LEU A 103 -13.63 1.82 -7.82
C LEU A 103 -13.90 3.03 -6.92
N ASP A 104 -15.14 3.24 -6.48
CA ASP A 104 -15.46 4.36 -5.57
C ASP A 104 -14.64 4.28 -4.27
N LEU A 105 -14.51 3.09 -3.67
CA LEU A 105 -13.70 2.88 -2.48
C LEU A 105 -12.21 3.15 -2.72
N LEU A 106 -11.67 2.67 -3.84
CA LEU A 106 -10.27 2.93 -4.20
C LEU A 106 -10.02 4.42 -4.45
N ARG A 107 -11.04 5.15 -4.92
CA ARG A 107 -10.96 6.60 -5.16
C ARG A 107 -10.81 7.32 -3.84
N LEU A 108 -11.70 7.01 -2.91
CA LEU A 108 -11.72 7.58 -1.57
C LEU A 108 -10.42 7.28 -0.83
N ALA A 109 -9.90 6.05 -0.95
CA ALA A 109 -8.62 5.68 -0.35
C ALA A 109 -7.45 6.50 -0.93
N LEU A 110 -7.43 6.73 -2.25
CA LEU A 110 -6.43 7.59 -2.88
C LEU A 110 -6.58 9.05 -2.43
N GLU A 111 -7.81 9.56 -2.37
CA GLU A 111 -8.10 10.93 -1.91
C GLU A 111 -7.65 11.14 -0.45
N GLN A 112 -7.95 10.21 0.46
CA GLN A 112 -7.50 10.24 1.85
C GLN A 112 -5.97 10.26 1.95
N LEU A 113 -5.29 9.41 1.17
CA LEU A 113 -3.82 9.38 1.16
C LEU A 113 -3.22 10.70 0.67
N LEU A 114 -3.91 11.41 -0.22
CA LEU A 114 -3.49 12.75 -0.62
C LEU A 114 -3.62 13.74 0.53
N GLU A 115 -4.72 13.70 1.29
CA GLU A 115 -4.94 14.59 2.44
C GLU A 115 -3.86 14.41 3.51
N ASP A 116 -3.44 13.16 3.76
CA ASP A 116 -2.46 12.81 4.80
C ASP A 116 -1.01 13.24 4.44
N LEU A 117 -0.72 13.51 3.16
CA LEU A 117 0.61 13.92 2.69
C LEU A 117 0.86 15.43 2.86
N PRO A 118 2.10 15.92 3.04
CA PRO A 118 2.38 17.36 3.03
C PRO A 118 1.97 18.04 1.70
N PRO A 119 1.48 19.30 1.68
CA PRO A 119 1.04 19.97 0.45
C PRO A 119 2.11 20.09 -0.65
N ALA A 120 3.39 20.14 -0.27
CA ALA A 120 4.53 20.20 -1.19
C ALA A 120 5.00 18.82 -1.70
N HIS A 121 4.32 17.74 -1.32
CA HIS A 121 4.77 16.38 -1.63
C HIS A 121 4.55 16.04 -3.13
N PRO A 122 5.58 15.56 -3.86
CA PRO A 122 5.47 15.29 -5.29
C PRO A 122 4.44 14.22 -5.65
N LEU A 123 4.19 13.25 -4.75
CA LEU A 123 3.13 12.25 -4.95
C LEU A 123 1.74 12.89 -5.04
N ARG A 124 1.47 14.01 -4.36
CA ARG A 124 0.14 14.66 -4.42
C ARG A 124 -0.19 15.09 -5.84
N SER A 125 0.77 15.74 -6.52
CA SER A 125 0.61 16.16 -7.91
C SER A 125 0.47 14.97 -8.86
N ARG A 126 1.27 13.91 -8.66
CA ARG A 126 1.25 12.70 -9.50
C ARG A 126 -0.09 11.98 -9.41
N VAL A 127 -0.57 11.66 -8.20
CA VAL A 127 -1.84 10.95 -8.00
C VAL A 127 -3.02 11.78 -8.49
N ALA A 128 -3.04 13.10 -8.23
CA ALA A 128 -4.10 13.98 -8.70
C ALA A 128 -4.13 14.14 -10.23
N GLN A 129 -2.99 14.04 -10.90
CA GLN A 129 -2.94 14.02 -12.37
C GLN A 129 -3.47 12.69 -12.91
N GLU A 130 -3.10 11.58 -12.28
CA GLU A 130 -3.51 10.24 -12.72
C GLU A 130 -4.99 9.98 -12.48
N LEU A 131 -5.57 10.42 -11.35
CA LEU A 131 -7.03 10.37 -11.12
C LEU A 131 -7.80 11.16 -12.20
N ARG A 132 -7.24 12.28 -12.68
CA ARG A 132 -7.80 13.05 -13.80
C ARG A 132 -7.61 12.37 -15.15
N ALA A 133 -6.47 11.72 -15.36
CA ALA A 133 -6.12 11.07 -16.61
C ALA A 133 -6.79 9.70 -16.78
N ALA A 134 -7.16 9.03 -15.68
CA ALA A 134 -7.83 7.73 -15.65
C ALA A 134 -9.32 7.78 -16.07
N VAL A 135 -9.73 8.83 -16.80
CA VAL A 135 -10.93 8.78 -17.64
C VAL A 135 -10.79 7.57 -18.58
N PRO A 136 -11.78 6.67 -18.63
CA PRO A 136 -11.66 5.40 -19.33
C PRO A 136 -11.54 5.67 -20.82
N GLY A 137 -10.35 5.44 -21.38
CA GLY A 137 -10.10 5.69 -22.80
C GLY A 137 -8.67 5.48 -23.28
N ASN A 138 -7.67 5.37 -22.40
CA ASN A 138 -6.30 5.16 -22.86
C ASN A 138 -5.59 4.03 -22.10
N PRO A 139 -5.54 2.80 -22.64
CA PRO A 139 -4.64 1.79 -22.13
C PRO A 139 -3.21 2.25 -22.43
N ARG A 140 -2.50 2.73 -21.40
CA ARG A 140 -1.05 2.92 -21.48
C ARG A 140 -0.44 1.54 -21.78
N PRO A 141 0.31 1.36 -22.88
CA PRO A 141 0.83 0.05 -23.25
C PRO A 141 1.98 -0.31 -22.31
N SER A 142 1.66 -1.02 -21.22
CA SER A 142 2.66 -1.71 -20.43
C SER A 142 3.02 -3.01 -21.13
N GLY A 143 4.22 -3.05 -21.71
CA GLY A 143 5.03 -4.26 -21.86
C GLY A 143 4.55 -5.32 -22.84
N THR A 144 5.13 -5.32 -24.03
CA THR A 144 5.39 -6.48 -24.91
C THR A 144 4.62 -7.77 -24.59
N LEU A 145 3.46 -7.92 -25.22
CA LEU A 145 2.78 -9.20 -25.41
C LEU A 145 3.67 -10.09 -26.30
N VAL A 146 4.52 -10.91 -25.69
CA VAL A 146 5.19 -12.01 -26.39
C VAL A 146 4.12 -13.04 -26.71
N LYS A 147 3.71 -13.08 -27.99
CA LYS A 147 2.84 -14.14 -28.52
C LYS A 147 3.55 -15.49 -28.34
N PRO A 148 2.88 -16.52 -27.79
CA PRO A 148 3.38 -17.88 -27.92
C PRO A 148 3.34 -18.28 -29.40
N THR A 149 4.49 -18.64 -29.96
CA THR A 149 4.60 -19.27 -31.27
C THR A 149 3.81 -20.58 -31.22
N ALA A 150 2.71 -20.66 -31.96
CA ALA A 150 2.00 -21.90 -32.21
C ALA A 150 2.89 -22.80 -33.09
N LEU A 151 3.57 -23.76 -32.46
CA LEU A 151 4.23 -24.89 -33.13
C LEU A 151 3.15 -25.84 -33.65
N THR A 152 2.59 -25.53 -34.82
CA THR A 152 1.75 -26.46 -35.57
C THR A 152 2.62 -27.57 -36.14
N GLY A 153 2.69 -28.71 -35.45
CA GLY A 153 3.29 -29.93 -35.97
C GLY A 153 2.42 -30.53 -37.07
N SER A 154 2.78 -30.32 -38.33
CA SER A 154 2.26 -31.08 -39.46
C SER A 154 2.82 -32.50 -39.41
N ARG A 155 2.06 -33.47 -38.88
CA ARG A 155 2.37 -34.88 -39.13
C ARG A 155 1.92 -35.19 -40.56
N GLN A 156 2.91 -35.20 -41.45
CA GLN A 156 2.76 -35.68 -42.82
C GLN A 156 2.23 -37.11 -42.80
N SER A 157 1.07 -37.31 -43.43
CA SER A 157 0.68 -38.61 -43.98
C SER A 157 1.45 -38.82 -45.28
N LEU A 158 2.18 -39.92 -45.40
CA LEU A 158 2.68 -40.43 -46.68
C LEU A 158 2.58 -41.97 -46.67
N PRO A 159 2.57 -42.61 -47.84
CA PRO A 159 1.45 -43.41 -48.36
C PRO A 159 1.59 -44.92 -48.13
#